data_AF-A0B5L4-F1
#
_entry.id   AF-A0B5L4-F1
#
_cell.length_a   1.000
_cell.length_b   1.000
_cell.length_c   1.000
_cell.angle_alpha   90.00
_cell.angle_beta   90.00
_cell.angle_gamma   90.00
#
_symmetry.space_group_name_H-M   'P 1'
#
loop_
_entity.id
_entity.type
_entity.pdbx_description
1 polymer ?
#
loop_
_entity_poly.entity_id
_entity_poly.type
_entity_poly.pdbx_seq_one_letter_code
_entity_poly.pdbx_strand_id
1 'polypeptide(L)'
;MRVVMLGTGDAIGTPKIGCRCPTCVDALNGGRSRRLRFSILLENDEGRVLIDTSPDLRWQLIKMGISKVDAVIWTHAHYDHYAGFGDFHRVQNHVPVYATRSTLDYVISYLYFLRPQRHDVEPLEPFEIAGMEFTLFEVNHPPVETMGVLVSAGGKRVVITSDTNDALSEESLDIMRDADLFIADAIMPPGYKLNKHMNADEAISLAHRLNARQTVLTHLSHLYPPHDEAVKRWPLAHDMMSIVL
;
A
#
# COMPACT_ATOMS: atom_id res chain seq x y z
N MET A 1 -0.14 16.97 -4.94
CA MET A 1 -0.22 15.52 -5.26
C MET A 1 -1.41 14.93 -4.51
N ARG A 2 -2.20 14.03 -5.12
CA ARG A 2 -3.32 13.35 -4.45
C ARG A 2 -2.98 11.88 -4.20
N VAL A 3 -3.19 11.43 -2.96
CA VAL A 3 -3.03 10.05 -2.53
C VAL A 3 -4.41 9.47 -2.23
N VAL A 4 -4.73 8.29 -2.78
CA VAL A 4 -6.00 7.60 -2.54
C VAL A 4 -5.73 6.19 -2.07
N MET A 5 -6.25 5.84 -0.88
CA MET A 5 -6.19 4.47 -0.35
C MET A 5 -7.26 3.63 -1.04
N LEU A 6 -6.94 2.98 -2.16
CA LEU A 6 -7.92 2.18 -2.91
C LEU A 6 -8.42 0.99 -2.08
N GLY A 7 -7.53 0.37 -1.31
CA GLY A 7 -7.86 -0.63 -0.31
C GLY A 7 -6.93 -0.53 0.88
N THR A 8 -7.46 -0.87 2.05
CA THR A 8 -6.80 -0.64 3.35
C THR A 8 -6.71 -1.89 4.22
N GLY A 9 -7.13 -3.04 3.69
CA GLY A 9 -7.17 -4.31 4.38
C GLY A 9 -5.92 -5.15 4.14
N ASP A 10 -5.72 -6.10 5.04
CA ASP A 10 -4.74 -7.18 4.89
C ASP A 10 -5.12 -8.15 3.75
N ALA A 11 -4.26 -9.13 3.48
CA ALA A 11 -4.48 -10.22 2.54
C ALA A 11 -5.88 -10.87 2.60
N ILE A 12 -6.47 -10.98 3.79
CA ILE A 12 -7.78 -11.62 4.00
C ILE A 12 -8.91 -10.67 3.58
N GLY A 13 -8.69 -9.36 3.73
CA GLY A 13 -9.71 -8.33 3.61
C GLY A 13 -10.69 -8.37 4.79
N THR A 14 -11.57 -7.36 4.84
CA THR A 14 -12.66 -7.32 5.81
C THR A 14 -13.99 -7.08 5.09
N PRO A 15 -14.99 -7.98 5.24
CA PRO A 15 -15.07 -9.07 6.20
C PRO A 15 -14.24 -10.31 5.83
N LYS A 16 -13.67 -10.97 6.85
CA LYS A 16 -13.08 -12.30 6.71
C LYS A 16 -14.16 -13.35 6.41
N ILE A 17 -13.91 -14.22 5.42
CA ILE A 17 -14.84 -15.29 5.02
C ILE A 17 -15.28 -16.10 6.25
N GLY A 18 -16.60 -16.19 6.46
CA GLY A 18 -17.22 -16.95 7.55
C GLY A 18 -17.18 -16.30 8.94
N CYS A 19 -16.55 -15.12 9.10
CA CYS A 19 -16.46 -14.44 10.38
C CYS A 19 -17.70 -13.59 10.69
N ARG A 20 -18.11 -13.55 11.97
CA ARG A 20 -19.20 -12.70 12.49
C ARG A 20 -18.77 -11.86 13.69
N CYS A 21 -17.48 -11.53 13.83
CA CYS A 21 -17.06 -10.56 14.84
C CYS A 21 -17.69 -9.18 14.56
N PRO A 22 -17.76 -8.27 15.57
CA PRO A 22 -18.37 -6.95 15.39
C PRO A 22 -17.89 -6.19 14.15
N THR A 23 -16.59 -6.24 13.86
CA THR A 23 -15.95 -5.58 12.72
C THR A 23 -16.38 -6.17 11.37
N CYS A 24 -16.46 -7.51 11.27
CA CYS A 24 -16.97 -8.18 10.07
C CYS A 24 -18.48 -7.93 9.89
N VAL A 25 -19.25 -7.86 10.97
CA VAL A 25 -20.68 -7.53 10.93
C VAL A 25 -20.89 -6.09 10.46
N ASP A 26 -20.11 -5.13 10.97
CA ASP A 26 -20.11 -3.75 10.48
C ASP A 26 -19.81 -3.69 8.97
N ALA A 27 -18.76 -4.39 8.53
CA ALA A 27 -18.38 -4.46 7.11
C ALA A 27 -19.49 -5.07 6.23
N LEU A 28 -20.13 -6.15 6.67
CA LEU A 28 -21.25 -6.79 5.96
C LEU A 28 -22.47 -5.88 5.85
N ASN A 29 -22.68 -5.00 6.83
CA ASN A 29 -23.76 -4.01 6.84
C ASN A 29 -23.40 -2.72 6.08
N GLY A 30 -22.26 -2.68 5.38
CA GLY A 30 -21.82 -1.52 4.60
C GLY A 30 -21.09 -0.45 5.41
N GLY A 31 -20.68 -0.74 6.64
CA GLY A 31 -19.86 0.14 7.47
C GLY A 31 -18.41 0.26 6.97
N ARG A 32 -17.69 1.24 7.52
CA ARG A 32 -16.28 1.54 7.15
C ARG A 32 -15.28 0.48 7.58
N SER A 33 -15.71 -0.53 8.33
CA SER A 33 -14.89 -1.72 8.56
C SER A 33 -14.74 -2.58 7.31
N ARG A 34 -15.51 -2.33 6.24
CA ARG A 34 -15.28 -2.99 4.95
C ARG A 34 -13.95 -2.51 4.36
N ARG A 35 -13.06 -3.45 4.08
CA ARG A 35 -11.70 -3.20 3.60
C ARG A 35 -11.35 -4.16 2.46
N LEU A 36 -11.12 -3.60 1.28
CA LEU A 36 -10.47 -4.23 0.14
C LEU A 36 -8.97 -4.39 0.43
N ARG A 37 -8.32 -5.33 -0.26
CA ARG A 37 -6.87 -5.57 -0.15
C ARG A 37 -6.05 -4.33 -0.55
N PHE A 38 -4.88 -4.19 0.05
CA PHE A 38 -4.01 -3.02 -0.05
C PHE A 38 -3.69 -2.62 -1.50
N SER A 39 -4.02 -1.38 -1.86
CA SER A 39 -3.53 -0.72 -3.07
C SER A 39 -3.65 0.79 -2.87
N ILE A 40 -2.72 1.56 -3.40
CA ILE A 40 -2.72 3.03 -3.31
C ILE A 40 -2.65 3.60 -4.72
N LEU A 41 -3.43 4.64 -4.98
CA LEU A 41 -3.31 5.45 -6.18
C LEU A 41 -2.64 6.78 -5.81
N LEU A 42 -1.56 7.09 -6.51
CA LEU A 42 -0.92 8.39 -6.52
C LEU A 42 -1.27 9.09 -7.83
N GLU A 43 -1.76 10.33 -7.77
CA GLU A 43 -2.00 11.10 -8.98
C GLU A 43 -1.71 12.60 -8.83
N ASN A 44 -1.33 13.19 -9.94
CA ASN A 44 -1.16 14.62 -10.14
C ASN A 44 -1.73 15.00 -11.53
N ASP A 45 -1.43 16.21 -12.00
CA ASP A 45 -1.90 16.68 -13.30
C ASP A 45 -1.22 15.95 -14.48
N GLU A 46 -0.08 15.30 -14.25
CA GLU A 46 0.70 14.61 -15.28
C GLU A 46 0.34 13.13 -15.44
N GLY A 47 -0.14 12.47 -14.38
CA GLY A 47 -0.49 11.06 -14.48
C GLY A 47 -0.91 10.37 -13.18
N ARG A 48 -1.01 9.05 -13.28
CA ARG A 48 -1.49 8.12 -12.26
C ARG A 48 -0.54 6.95 -12.08
N VAL A 49 -0.08 6.74 -10.85
CA VAL A 49 0.77 5.61 -10.49
C VAL A 49 0.05 4.79 -9.42
N LEU A 50 -0.03 3.48 -9.64
CA LEU A 50 -0.51 2.55 -8.62
C LEU A 50 0.67 2.03 -7.81
N ILE A 51 0.52 2.02 -6.49
CA ILE A 51 1.33 1.20 -5.59
C ILE A 51 0.52 -0.04 -5.30
N ASP A 52 1.04 -1.18 -5.75
CA ASP A 52 0.40 -2.47 -5.78
C ASP A 52 -0.91 -2.54 -6.59
N THR A 53 -1.25 -3.77 -6.97
CA THR A 53 -2.43 -4.13 -7.75
C THR A 53 -3.10 -5.33 -7.11
N SER A 54 -3.79 -5.06 -6.00
CA SER A 54 -4.47 -6.10 -5.23
C SER A 54 -5.51 -6.85 -6.04
N PRO A 55 -5.94 -8.06 -5.65
CA PRO A 55 -6.99 -8.77 -6.37
C PRO A 55 -8.38 -8.09 -6.30
N ASP A 56 -8.51 -6.94 -5.64
CA ASP A 56 -9.69 -6.07 -5.70
C ASP A 56 -9.57 -4.93 -6.74
N LEU A 57 -8.46 -4.87 -7.50
CA LEU A 57 -8.11 -3.77 -8.41
C LEU A 57 -9.24 -3.43 -9.36
N ARG A 58 -9.91 -4.43 -9.97
CA ARG A 58 -11.08 -4.19 -10.83
C ARG A 58 -12.10 -3.27 -10.18
N TRP A 59 -12.54 -3.59 -8.97
CA TRP A 59 -13.56 -2.78 -8.28
C TRP A 59 -13.01 -1.46 -7.79
N GLN A 60 -11.73 -1.42 -7.40
CA GLN A 60 -11.04 -0.19 -7.02
C GLN A 60 -11.01 0.81 -8.19
N LEU A 61 -10.60 0.37 -9.38
CA LEU A 61 -10.53 1.22 -10.57
C LEU A 61 -11.91 1.60 -11.12
N ILE A 62 -12.87 0.67 -11.14
CA ILE A 62 -14.27 0.96 -11.52
C ILE A 62 -14.86 2.04 -10.63
N LYS A 63 -14.68 1.94 -9.31
CA LYS A 63 -15.20 2.91 -8.35
C LYS A 63 -14.57 4.30 -8.52
N MET A 64 -13.30 4.35 -8.93
CA MET A 64 -12.59 5.59 -9.24
C MET A 64 -12.84 6.11 -10.66
N GLY A 65 -13.53 5.35 -11.53
CA GLY A 65 -13.70 5.71 -12.94
C GLY A 65 -12.39 5.72 -13.73
N ILE A 66 -11.41 4.91 -13.33
CA ILE A 66 -10.08 4.85 -13.96
C ILE A 66 -10.04 3.71 -14.96
N SER A 67 -9.68 4.02 -16.20
CA SER A 67 -9.48 3.04 -17.28
C SER A 67 -8.04 2.95 -17.78
N LYS A 68 -7.14 3.81 -17.26
CA LYS A 68 -5.73 3.86 -17.65
C LYS A 68 -4.88 4.39 -16.49
N VAL A 69 -3.71 3.79 -16.31
CA VAL A 69 -2.64 4.27 -15.42
C VAL A 69 -1.34 4.44 -16.18
N ASP A 70 -0.43 5.26 -15.67
CA ASP A 70 0.86 5.54 -16.31
C ASP A 70 1.94 4.56 -15.85
N ALA A 71 1.85 4.06 -14.62
CA ALA A 71 2.68 2.97 -14.14
C ALA A 71 2.07 2.21 -12.95
N VAL A 72 2.67 1.07 -12.65
CA VAL A 72 2.49 0.29 -11.42
C VAL A 72 3.85 0.13 -10.75
N ILE A 73 3.89 0.31 -9.44
CA ILE A 73 5.02 -0.07 -8.58
C ILE A 73 4.55 -1.24 -7.73
N TRP A 74 5.27 -2.37 -7.75
CA TRP A 74 5.02 -3.49 -6.83
C TRP A 74 6.00 -3.45 -5.66
N THR A 75 5.47 -3.51 -4.43
CA THR A 75 6.26 -3.53 -3.20
C THR A 75 6.95 -4.88 -3.01
N HIS A 76 6.22 -5.97 -3.25
CA HIS A 76 6.70 -7.34 -3.15
C HIS A 76 5.76 -8.36 -3.81
N ALA A 77 6.14 -9.63 -3.74
CA ALA A 77 5.53 -10.73 -4.50
C ALA A 77 4.46 -11.55 -3.75
N HIS A 78 3.76 -10.98 -2.76
CA HIS A 78 2.57 -11.64 -2.21
C HIS A 78 1.33 -11.38 -3.08
N TYR A 79 0.46 -12.40 -3.17
CA TYR A 79 -0.66 -12.44 -4.12
C TYR A 79 -1.63 -11.25 -3.97
N ASP A 80 -1.81 -10.77 -2.75
CA ASP A 80 -2.67 -9.65 -2.39
C ASP A 80 -2.13 -8.29 -2.85
N HIS A 81 -0.89 -8.24 -3.34
CA HIS A 81 -0.25 -7.03 -3.86
C HIS A 81 -0.11 -7.00 -5.39
N TYR A 82 -0.22 -8.14 -6.10
CA TYR A 82 -0.04 -8.14 -7.56
C TYR A 82 -1.18 -8.81 -8.36
N ALA A 83 -2.00 -9.66 -7.75
CA ALA A 83 -2.88 -10.55 -8.52
C ALA A 83 -3.97 -9.83 -9.33
N GLY A 84 -4.36 -8.62 -8.94
CA GLY A 84 -5.34 -7.82 -9.70
C GLY A 84 -4.80 -7.19 -10.96
N PHE A 85 -3.48 -7.22 -11.20
CA PHE A 85 -2.91 -6.77 -12.47
C PHE A 85 -3.50 -7.55 -13.67
N GLY A 86 -3.95 -8.79 -13.42
CA GLY A 86 -4.76 -9.59 -14.35
C GLY A 86 -5.93 -8.84 -15.00
N ASP A 87 -6.56 -7.92 -14.27
CA ASP A 87 -7.72 -7.15 -14.72
C ASP A 87 -7.40 -6.11 -15.80
N PHE A 88 -6.12 -5.80 -16.04
CA PHE A 88 -5.73 -4.99 -17.20
C PHE A 88 -5.89 -5.71 -18.54
N HIS A 89 -6.09 -7.03 -18.55
CA HIS A 89 -6.27 -7.81 -19.78
C HIS A 89 -7.42 -7.23 -20.64
N ARG A 90 -7.09 -6.79 -21.86
CA ARG A 90 -8.01 -6.11 -22.80
C ARG A 90 -8.53 -4.74 -22.35
N VAL A 91 -7.96 -4.17 -21.30
CA VAL A 91 -8.23 -2.80 -20.83
C VAL A 91 -7.04 -1.91 -21.17
N GLN A 92 -5.84 -2.31 -20.79
CA GLN A 92 -4.59 -1.58 -21.06
C GLN A 92 -3.46 -2.58 -21.32
N ASN A 93 -2.69 -2.37 -22.39
CA ASN A 93 -1.53 -3.19 -22.72
C ASN A 93 -0.24 -2.42 -22.44
N HIS A 94 0.86 -3.13 -22.22
CA HIS A 94 2.20 -2.56 -22.00
C HIS A 94 2.22 -1.53 -20.85
N VAL A 95 1.50 -1.81 -19.76
CA VAL A 95 1.58 -0.99 -18.55
C VAL A 95 3.04 -1.05 -18.05
N PRO A 96 3.71 0.09 -17.84
CA PRO A 96 5.00 0.14 -17.16
C PRO A 96 4.90 -0.40 -15.74
N VAL A 97 5.75 -1.36 -15.39
CA VAL A 97 5.81 -1.97 -14.06
C VAL A 97 7.22 -1.83 -13.49
N TYR A 98 7.30 -1.35 -12.26
CA TYR A 98 8.53 -1.04 -11.54
C TYR A 98 8.56 -1.84 -10.24
N ALA A 99 9.67 -2.51 -9.98
CA ALA A 99 9.94 -3.20 -8.71
C ALA A 99 11.38 -3.71 -8.73
N THR A 100 11.82 -4.34 -7.64
CA THR A 100 13.08 -5.08 -7.66
C THR A 100 13.03 -6.23 -8.68
N ARG A 101 14.21 -6.62 -9.14
CA ARG A 101 14.37 -7.73 -10.08
C ARG A 101 13.69 -9.02 -9.57
N SER A 102 13.85 -9.34 -8.29
CA SER A 102 13.30 -10.57 -7.69
C SER A 102 11.76 -10.58 -7.74
N THR A 103 11.14 -9.45 -7.42
CA THR A 103 9.69 -9.25 -7.47
C THR A 103 9.19 -9.35 -8.91
N LEU A 104 9.84 -8.68 -9.85
CA LEU A 104 9.45 -8.72 -11.27
C LEU A 104 9.60 -10.11 -11.88
N ASP A 105 10.69 -10.82 -11.58
CA ASP A 105 10.92 -12.19 -12.04
C ASP A 105 9.78 -13.12 -11.58
N TYR A 106 9.35 -12.99 -10.32
CA TYR A 106 8.22 -13.77 -9.79
C TYR A 106 6.89 -13.35 -10.43
N VAL A 107 6.51 -12.08 -10.34
CA VAL A 107 5.19 -11.60 -10.73
C VAL A 107 4.94 -11.74 -12.24
N ILE A 108 5.92 -11.35 -13.06
CA ILE A 108 5.80 -11.42 -14.52
C ILE A 108 5.75 -12.89 -14.99
N SER A 109 6.36 -13.84 -14.27
CA SER A 109 6.27 -15.26 -14.64
C SER A 109 4.81 -15.77 -14.67
N TYR A 110 3.93 -15.25 -13.82
CA TYR A 110 2.50 -15.57 -13.82
C TYR A 110 1.69 -14.71 -14.78
N LEU A 111 2.17 -13.49 -15.08
CA LEU A 111 1.41 -12.45 -15.78
C LEU A 111 1.97 -12.10 -17.17
N TYR A 112 2.88 -12.93 -17.71
CA TYR A 112 3.57 -12.69 -18.98
C TYR A 112 2.64 -12.43 -20.17
N PHE A 113 1.43 -13.01 -20.15
CA PHE A 113 0.43 -12.85 -21.21
C PHE A 113 -0.07 -11.41 -21.36
N LEU A 114 0.07 -10.57 -20.32
CA LEU A 114 -0.28 -9.15 -20.34
C LEU A 114 0.79 -8.27 -20.98
N ARG A 115 2.01 -8.81 -21.16
CA ARG A 115 3.17 -8.10 -21.72
C ARG A 115 3.43 -6.76 -21.03
N PRO A 116 3.58 -6.73 -19.68
CA PRO A 116 3.94 -5.50 -18.98
C PRO A 116 5.29 -4.98 -19.48
N GLN A 117 5.47 -3.66 -19.47
CA GLN A 117 6.76 -3.04 -19.77
C GLN A 117 7.59 -3.04 -18.50
N ARG A 118 8.59 -3.94 -18.42
CA ARG A 118 9.41 -4.15 -17.22
C ARG A 118 10.43 -3.03 -17.01
N HIS A 119 10.51 -2.54 -15.78
CA HIS A 119 11.55 -1.62 -15.29
C HIS A 119 12.12 -2.16 -13.97
N ASP A 120 13.32 -2.74 -14.02
CA ASP A 120 14.04 -3.14 -12.79
C ASP A 120 14.50 -1.88 -12.05
N VAL A 121 14.24 -1.84 -10.74
CA VAL A 121 14.61 -0.73 -9.86
C VAL A 121 15.56 -1.23 -8.79
N GLU A 122 16.69 -0.55 -8.63
CA GLU A 122 17.61 -0.78 -7.52
C GLU A 122 17.14 0.03 -6.29
N PRO A 123 17.15 -0.55 -5.08
CA PRO A 123 16.84 0.19 -3.87
C PRO A 123 17.72 1.43 -3.72
N LEU A 124 17.13 2.52 -3.20
CA LEU A 124 17.75 3.81 -2.92
C LEU A 124 18.19 4.60 -4.16
N GLU A 125 17.97 4.09 -5.37
CA GLU A 125 18.14 4.85 -6.61
C GLU A 125 16.82 5.54 -6.99
N PRO A 126 16.79 6.89 -7.12
CA PRO A 126 15.60 7.60 -7.52
C PRO A 126 15.23 7.38 -9.00
N PHE A 127 13.93 7.36 -9.29
CA PHE A 127 13.39 7.31 -10.65
C PHE A 127 12.12 8.16 -10.76
N GLU A 128 11.78 8.60 -11.97
CA GLU A 128 10.65 9.51 -12.18
C GLU A 128 9.52 8.84 -12.99
N ILE A 129 8.28 9.05 -12.56
CA ILE A 129 7.08 8.67 -13.29
C ILE A 129 6.07 9.82 -13.18
N ALA A 130 5.62 10.34 -14.33
CA ALA A 130 4.59 11.39 -14.40
C ALA A 130 4.86 12.59 -13.47
N GLY A 131 6.08 13.13 -13.51
CA GLY A 131 6.49 14.30 -12.71
C GLY A 131 6.58 14.04 -11.19
N MET A 132 6.56 12.78 -10.76
CA MET A 132 6.77 12.37 -9.37
C MET A 132 8.08 11.56 -9.28
N GLU A 133 8.93 11.92 -8.32
CA GLU A 133 10.16 11.18 -8.03
C GLU A 133 9.86 10.08 -7.01
N PHE A 134 10.28 8.86 -7.30
CA PHE A 134 10.12 7.68 -6.47
C PHE A 134 11.47 7.16 -6.02
N THR A 135 11.52 6.60 -4.83
CA THR A 135 12.67 5.83 -4.35
C THR A 135 12.15 4.62 -3.57
N LEU A 136 12.59 3.43 -3.96
CA LEU A 136 12.32 2.22 -3.20
C LEU A 136 13.35 2.06 -2.10
N PHE A 137 12.96 1.56 -0.94
CA PHE A 137 13.88 1.27 0.16
C PHE A 137 13.49 -0.02 0.85
N GLU A 138 14.47 -0.74 1.39
CA GLU A 138 14.21 -2.03 2.02
C GLU A 138 13.36 -1.87 3.28
N VAL A 139 12.38 -2.76 3.43
CA VAL A 139 11.64 -2.95 4.67
C VAL A 139 11.73 -4.42 5.10
N ASN A 140 11.38 -4.72 6.34
CA ASN A 140 11.58 -6.06 6.92
C ASN A 140 10.29 -6.89 6.93
N HIS A 141 10.17 -7.83 5.99
CA HIS A 141 8.99 -8.69 5.81
C HIS A 141 9.33 -10.15 5.47
N PRO A 142 9.91 -10.92 6.41
CA PRO A 142 10.45 -12.22 6.10
C PRO A 142 9.37 -13.23 5.69
N PRO A 143 9.66 -14.19 4.79
CA PRO A 143 10.94 -14.41 4.12
C PRO A 143 11.08 -13.66 2.78
N VAL A 144 10.22 -12.68 2.49
CA VAL A 144 10.10 -12.08 1.16
C VAL A 144 10.80 -10.72 1.15
N GLU A 145 11.64 -10.48 0.15
CA GLU A 145 12.17 -9.14 -0.11
C GLU A 145 11.01 -8.18 -0.36
N THR A 146 10.97 -7.08 0.39
CA THR A 146 9.87 -6.12 0.33
C THR A 146 10.40 -4.71 0.38
N MET A 147 9.79 -3.84 -0.42
CA MET A 147 10.20 -2.45 -0.56
C MET A 147 9.11 -1.51 -0.04
N GLY A 148 9.52 -0.59 0.81
CA GLY A 148 8.79 0.65 1.03
C GLY A 148 8.99 1.60 -0.15
N VAL A 149 8.11 2.60 -0.25
CA VAL A 149 8.10 3.59 -1.32
C VAL A 149 8.15 4.99 -0.71
N LEU A 150 9.17 5.76 -1.06
CA LEU A 150 9.17 7.21 -0.91
C LEU A 150 8.72 7.82 -2.25
N VAL A 151 7.77 8.75 -2.22
CA VAL A 151 7.42 9.58 -3.37
C VAL A 151 7.51 11.06 -3.00
N SER A 152 8.17 11.83 -3.86
CA SER A 152 8.37 13.26 -3.72
C SER A 152 7.79 14.00 -4.93
N ALA A 153 6.92 14.98 -4.68
CA ALA A 153 6.35 15.82 -5.72
C ALA A 153 5.90 17.18 -5.16
N GLY A 154 6.24 18.27 -5.84
CA GLY A 154 5.85 19.62 -5.42
C GLY A 154 6.35 20.02 -4.01
N GLY A 155 7.51 19.50 -3.61
CA GLY A 155 8.08 19.72 -2.28
C GLY A 155 7.37 18.95 -1.15
N LYS A 156 6.49 18.00 -1.49
CA LYS A 156 5.81 17.12 -0.54
C LYS A 156 6.40 15.72 -0.58
N ARG A 157 6.53 15.09 0.59
CA ARG A 157 7.05 13.72 0.75
C ARG A 157 5.99 12.78 1.30
N VAL A 158 5.72 11.68 0.61
CA VAL A 158 4.88 10.60 1.09
C VAL A 158 5.71 9.34 1.22
N VAL A 159 5.60 8.68 2.36
CA VAL A 159 6.28 7.42 2.66
C VAL A 159 5.23 6.34 2.86
N ILE A 160 5.41 5.21 2.18
CA ILE A 160 4.56 4.02 2.26
C ILE A 160 5.45 2.85 2.68
N THR A 161 5.16 2.17 3.79
CA THR A 161 6.04 1.11 4.30
C THR A 161 5.70 -0.31 3.84
N SER A 162 4.53 -0.51 3.23
CA SER A 162 3.88 -1.83 2.99
C SER A 162 4.84 -2.89 2.43
N ASP A 163 4.97 -4.08 3.02
CA ASP A 163 4.56 -4.56 4.36
C ASP A 163 5.80 -4.70 5.25
N THR A 164 5.69 -4.50 6.57
CA THR A 164 6.88 -4.58 7.43
C THR A 164 6.64 -4.70 8.93
N ASN A 165 7.57 -5.35 9.64
CA ASN A 165 7.74 -5.20 11.09
C ASN A 165 8.58 -3.95 11.45
N ASP A 166 8.80 -3.69 12.74
CA ASP A 166 9.50 -2.51 13.25
C ASP A 166 11.05 -2.60 13.21
N ALA A 167 11.60 -3.75 12.82
CA ALA A 167 13.05 -4.00 12.77
C ALA A 167 13.64 -3.54 11.42
N LEU A 168 13.66 -2.22 11.21
CA LEU A 168 14.16 -1.56 10.01
C LEU A 168 15.64 -1.16 10.13
N SER A 169 16.35 -1.11 9.01
CA SER A 169 17.73 -0.62 8.95
C SER A 169 17.80 0.90 9.17
N GLU A 170 18.93 1.42 9.66
CA GLU A 170 19.09 2.86 9.86
C GLU A 170 19.00 3.65 8.54
N GLU A 171 19.44 3.06 7.42
CA GLU A 171 19.31 3.65 6.08
C GLU A 171 17.84 3.84 5.67
N SER A 172 17.01 2.81 5.89
CA SER A 172 15.57 2.90 5.65
C SER A 172 14.90 3.89 6.61
N LEU A 173 15.38 4.00 7.84
CA LEU A 173 14.84 4.96 8.80
C LEU A 173 15.18 6.41 8.40
N ASP A 174 16.38 6.66 7.89
CA ASP A 174 16.81 7.98 7.48
C ASP A 174 16.07 8.49 6.23
N ILE A 175 15.83 7.64 5.22
CA ILE A 175 15.07 8.04 4.02
C ILE A 175 13.60 8.36 4.33
N MET A 176 13.02 7.73 5.37
CA MET A 176 11.63 7.95 5.77
C MET A 176 11.38 9.21 6.61
N ARG A 177 12.43 9.91 7.08
CA ARG A 177 12.29 11.07 7.97
C ARG A 177 11.49 12.22 7.35
N ASP A 178 10.79 12.94 8.22
CA ASP A 178 10.10 14.20 7.91
C ASP A 178 9.07 14.09 6.78
N ALA A 179 8.45 12.92 6.63
CA ALA A 179 7.36 12.71 5.68
C ALA A 179 6.19 13.68 5.96
N ASP A 180 5.64 14.31 4.93
CA ASP A 180 4.39 15.04 5.03
C ASP A 180 3.22 14.10 5.29
N LEU A 181 3.26 12.90 4.70
CA LEU A 181 2.31 11.82 4.93
C LEU A 181 3.05 10.48 5.07
N PHE A 182 2.86 9.82 6.20
CA PHE A 182 3.38 8.50 6.50
C PHE A 182 2.24 7.47 6.50
N ILE A 183 2.30 6.51 5.59
CA ILE A 183 1.31 5.46 5.39
C ILE A 183 1.93 4.15 5.86
N ALA A 184 1.56 3.73 7.06
CA ALA A 184 2.23 2.67 7.79
C ALA A 184 1.43 1.38 7.80
N ASP A 185 2.10 0.25 7.56
CA ASP A 185 1.58 -1.07 7.90
C ASP A 185 1.24 -1.11 9.39
N ALA A 186 0.03 -1.55 9.72
CA ALA A 186 -0.39 -1.84 11.08
C ALA A 186 -1.45 -2.94 11.07
N ILE A 187 -1.07 -4.16 10.71
CA ILE A 187 -2.05 -5.24 10.49
C ILE A 187 -2.92 -5.56 11.72
N MET A 188 -2.43 -5.36 12.94
CA MET A 188 -3.17 -5.63 14.19
C MET A 188 -3.31 -4.40 15.10
N PRO A 189 -4.38 -4.32 15.91
CA PRO A 189 -4.42 -3.39 17.03
C PRO A 189 -3.30 -3.70 18.05
N PRO A 190 -3.05 -2.82 19.02
CA PRO A 190 -2.06 -3.04 20.07
C PRO A 190 -2.28 -4.34 20.86
N GLY A 191 -1.18 -4.89 21.40
CA GLY A 191 -1.20 -6.11 22.22
C GLY A 191 -0.88 -7.40 21.48
N TYR A 192 -0.62 -7.33 20.18
CA TYR A 192 -0.15 -8.45 19.35
C TYR A 192 1.32 -8.27 19.02
N LYS A 193 2.13 -9.33 19.18
CA LYS A 193 3.51 -9.37 18.71
C LYS A 193 3.58 -10.20 17.45
N LEU A 194 4.10 -9.60 16.38
CA LEU A 194 4.10 -10.15 15.03
C LEU A 194 5.54 -10.23 14.51
N ASN A 195 5.80 -11.17 13.62
CA ASN A 195 7.15 -11.36 13.06
C ASN A 195 7.36 -10.61 11.74
N LYS A 196 6.29 -10.18 11.07
CA LYS A 196 6.33 -9.73 9.67
C LYS A 196 5.62 -8.40 9.40
N HIS A 197 4.81 -7.95 10.36
CA HIS A 197 4.00 -6.75 10.27
C HIS A 197 4.09 -6.01 11.60
N MET A 198 3.83 -4.71 11.60
CA MET A 198 3.67 -3.95 12.83
C MET A 198 2.24 -4.10 13.39
N ASN A 199 2.11 -3.94 14.70
CA ASN A 199 0.84 -3.52 15.30
C ASN A 199 0.70 -1.98 15.29
N ALA A 200 -0.46 -1.46 15.69
CA ALA A 200 -0.71 -0.01 15.71
C ALA A 200 0.27 0.80 16.58
N ASP A 201 0.70 0.28 17.73
CA ASP A 201 1.59 1.00 18.64
C ASP A 201 3.01 1.08 18.06
N GLU A 202 3.49 0.01 17.44
CA GLU A 202 4.77 -0.03 16.72
C GLU A 202 4.76 0.97 15.56
N ALA A 203 3.70 0.98 14.74
CA ALA A 203 3.56 1.92 13.62
C ALA A 203 3.49 3.40 14.07
N ILE A 204 2.76 3.69 15.15
CA ILE A 204 2.68 5.05 15.72
C ILE A 204 4.01 5.47 16.34
N SER A 205 4.69 4.56 17.04
CA SER A 205 6.02 4.82 17.61
C SER A 205 7.04 5.12 16.50
N LEU A 206 7.02 4.35 15.41
CA LEU A 206 7.84 4.59 14.23
C LEU A 206 7.54 5.96 13.62
N ALA A 207 6.26 6.31 13.44
CA ALA A 207 5.87 7.62 12.92
C ALA A 207 6.40 8.79 13.76
N HIS A 208 6.34 8.67 15.09
CA HIS A 208 6.92 9.66 16.01
C HIS A 208 8.44 9.75 15.89
N ARG A 209 9.14 8.61 15.82
CA ARG A 209 10.59 8.54 15.63
C ARG A 209 11.03 9.22 14.33
N LEU A 210 10.22 9.11 13.28
CA LEU A 210 10.46 9.69 11.96
C LEU A 210 10.05 11.16 11.84
N ASN A 211 9.42 11.75 12.87
CA ASN A 211 8.86 13.10 12.83
C ASN A 211 7.86 13.31 11.66
N ALA A 212 7.03 12.30 11.39
CA ALA A 212 6.01 12.37 10.34
C ALA A 212 4.94 13.44 10.68
N ARG A 213 4.58 14.28 9.72
CA ARG A 213 3.59 15.36 9.93
C ARG A 213 2.17 14.85 10.04
N GLN A 214 1.80 13.92 9.18
CA GLN A 214 0.52 13.21 9.19
C GLN A 214 0.79 11.71 9.05
N THR A 215 0.06 10.91 9.82
CA THR A 215 0.17 9.44 9.76
C THR A 215 -1.20 8.83 9.50
N VAL A 216 -1.21 7.79 8.67
CA VAL A 216 -2.38 6.95 8.43
C VAL A 216 -1.95 5.48 8.48
N LEU A 217 -2.70 4.65 9.19
CA LEU A 217 -2.45 3.21 9.33
C LEU A 217 -3.23 2.42 8.27
N THR A 218 -2.59 1.44 7.63
CA THR A 218 -3.16 0.62 6.55
C THR A 218 -2.84 -0.86 6.73
N HIS A 219 -3.20 -1.69 5.75
CA HIS A 219 -3.05 -3.15 5.75
C HIS A 219 -3.76 -3.80 6.96
N LEU A 220 -4.93 -3.26 7.33
CA LEU A 220 -5.60 -3.51 8.61
C LEU A 220 -6.44 -4.80 8.58
N SER A 221 -6.24 -5.67 9.58
CA SER A 221 -7.07 -6.86 9.75
C SER A 221 -8.44 -6.57 10.39
N HIS A 222 -9.33 -7.56 10.31
CA HIS A 222 -10.64 -7.52 10.98
C HIS A 222 -10.58 -7.60 12.52
N LEU A 223 -9.38 -7.67 13.12
CA LEU A 223 -9.18 -7.72 14.58
C LEU A 223 -9.20 -6.33 15.24
N TYR A 224 -9.08 -5.26 14.46
CA TYR A 224 -9.45 -3.93 14.96
C TYR A 224 -10.93 -3.91 15.36
N PRO A 225 -11.32 -3.10 16.36
CA PRO A 225 -12.72 -2.77 16.59
C PRO A 225 -13.38 -2.18 15.32
N PRO A 226 -14.73 -2.09 15.27
CA PRO A 226 -15.42 -1.41 14.19
C PRO A 226 -14.79 -0.04 13.90
N HIS A 227 -14.63 0.30 12.62
CA HIS A 227 -13.81 1.42 12.16
C HIS A 227 -14.11 2.73 12.93
N ASP A 228 -15.38 3.07 13.08
CA ASP A 228 -15.84 4.31 13.74
C ASP A 228 -15.51 4.37 15.24
N GLU A 229 -15.27 3.22 15.88
CA GLU A 229 -14.77 3.14 17.25
C GLU A 229 -13.24 3.23 17.27
N ALA A 230 -12.58 2.50 16.38
CA ALA A 230 -11.13 2.39 16.33
C ALA A 230 -10.44 3.71 15.94
N VAL A 231 -11.03 4.50 15.03
CA VAL A 231 -10.47 5.80 14.61
C VAL A 231 -10.42 6.86 15.71
N LYS A 232 -11.13 6.64 16.82
CA LYS A 232 -11.04 7.51 18.01
C LYS A 232 -9.71 7.35 18.75
N ARG A 233 -8.94 6.30 18.44
CA ARG A 233 -7.69 5.95 19.12
C ARG A 233 -6.49 5.91 18.18
N TRP A 234 -6.70 5.45 16.95
CA TRP A 234 -5.62 5.27 15.97
C TRP A 234 -6.02 5.90 14.63
N PRO A 235 -5.08 6.49 13.88
CA PRO A 235 -5.38 7.15 12.61
C PRO A 235 -5.56 6.11 11.48
N LEU A 236 -6.60 5.27 11.56
CA LEU A 236 -6.83 4.21 10.58
C LEU A 236 -7.31 4.77 9.25
N ALA A 237 -6.73 4.28 8.15
CA ALA A 237 -7.28 4.48 6.82
C ALA A 237 -8.65 3.82 6.69
N HIS A 238 -9.44 4.24 5.69
CA HIS A 238 -10.54 3.47 5.13
C HIS A 238 -10.46 3.48 3.61
N ASP A 239 -11.10 2.52 2.96
CA ASP A 239 -11.10 2.46 1.50
C ASP A 239 -11.65 3.75 0.88
N MET A 240 -11.04 4.16 -0.22
CA MET A 240 -11.25 5.41 -0.94
C MET A 240 -10.99 6.68 -0.13
N MET A 241 -10.29 6.59 1.01
CA MET A 241 -9.77 7.77 1.70
C MET A 241 -8.83 8.53 0.76
N SER A 242 -9.07 9.83 0.57
CA SER A 242 -8.27 10.69 -0.30
C SER A 242 -7.64 11.81 0.51
N ILE A 243 -6.34 12.02 0.29
CA ILE A 243 -5.55 13.09 0.90
C ILE A 243 -4.90 13.89 -0.22
N VAL A 244 -5.03 15.22 -0.18
CA VAL A 244 -4.40 16.14 -1.13
C VAL A 244 -3.28 16.87 -0.39
N LEU A 245 -2.06 16.79 -0.93
CA LEU A 245 -0.85 17.42 -0.43
C LEU A 245 -0.40 18.58 -1.32
#